data_AF-A0A246NA95-F1
#
_entry.id   AF-A0A246NA95-F1
#
_cell.length_a   1.000
_cell.length_b   1.000
_cell.length_c   1.000
_cell.angle_alpha   90.00
_cell.angle_beta   90.00
_cell.angle_gamma   90.00
#
_symmetry.space_group_name_H-M   'P 1'
#
loop_
_entity.id
_entity.type
_entity.pdbx_description
1 polymer ?
#
loop_
_entity_poly.entity_id
_entity_poly.type
_entity_poly.pdbx_seq_one_letter_code
_entity_poly.pdbx_strand_id
1 'polypeptide(L)'
;AGFGVAQLYDYTFARPDSLTYTKSGMLFGSQVVAQTTDFRSQNPQLSQMLTDYVENCVVGDILLNNKYTVSQLLNSTDPLTLITDNPSPLRGLYQDSGGGRQFITCQQAAAVIKNLIGADVRIGGTTWHKLATRVFGSRVSADSLLGNAMDESYNFFYAGGLSASQIMRNNITNAAIRDGWKGFAARSSDTANLVNLATESSLTKQRLSWASFGTIMGRMLPMFQ
;
A
#
# COMPACT_ATOMS: atom_id res chain seq x y z
N ALA A 1 -4.38 -24.68 13.54
CA ALA A 1 -5.36 -24.85 14.64
C ALA A 1 -5.54 -23.62 15.55
N GLY A 2 -4.70 -22.58 15.48
CA GLY A 2 -4.83 -21.39 16.35
C GLY A 2 -5.90 -20.36 15.96
N PHE A 3 -6.34 -20.34 14.70
CA PHE A 3 -7.31 -19.35 14.21
C PHE A 3 -8.73 -19.55 14.78
N GLY A 4 -9.14 -20.82 14.96
CA GLY A 4 -10.46 -21.14 15.52
C GLY A 4 -10.58 -20.85 17.01
N VAL A 5 -9.48 -20.99 17.76
CA VAL A 5 -9.46 -20.71 19.21
C VAL A 5 -9.50 -19.21 19.47
N ALA A 6 -8.79 -18.40 18.68
CA ALA A 6 -8.85 -16.94 18.78
C ALA A 6 -10.26 -16.41 18.47
N GLN A 7 -10.90 -16.95 17.42
CA GLN A 7 -12.24 -16.53 17.02
C GLN A 7 -13.32 -16.92 18.05
N LEU A 8 -13.16 -18.06 18.72
CA LEU A 8 -14.06 -18.46 19.81
C LEU A 8 -13.87 -17.59 21.05
N TYR A 9 -12.62 -17.22 21.37
CA TYR A 9 -12.29 -16.37 22.51
C TYR A 9 -12.83 -14.94 22.33
N ASP A 10 -12.75 -14.40 21.10
CA ASP A 10 -13.37 -13.11 20.77
C ASP A 10 -14.90 -13.14 20.83
N TYR A 11 -15.52 -14.28 20.49
CA TYR A 11 -16.98 -14.40 20.51
C TYR A 11 -17.55 -14.54 21.94
N THR A 12 -16.81 -15.17 22.85
CA THR A 12 -17.26 -15.38 24.24
C THR A 12 -17.00 -14.19 25.16
N PHE A 13 -16.03 -13.32 24.85
CA PHE A 13 -15.70 -12.14 25.66
C PHE A 13 -16.14 -10.80 25.07
N ALA A 14 -16.75 -10.78 23.88
CA ALA A 14 -17.39 -9.58 23.36
C ALA A 14 -18.69 -9.29 24.15
N ARG A 15 -18.63 -8.37 25.13
CA ARG A 15 -19.83 -7.71 25.66
C ARG A 15 -20.61 -7.03 24.52
N PRO A 16 -21.93 -6.86 24.62
CA PRO A 16 -22.77 -6.37 23.52
C PRO A 16 -22.33 -5.02 22.94
N ASP A 17 -21.68 -4.15 23.74
CA ASP A 17 -21.16 -2.85 23.31
C ASP A 17 -19.76 -2.89 22.68
N SER A 18 -19.09 -4.05 22.66
CA SER A 18 -17.76 -4.21 22.05
C SER A 18 -17.80 -4.66 20.59
N LEU A 19 -18.98 -5.02 20.05
CA LEU A 19 -19.12 -5.42 18.64
C LEU A 19 -18.80 -4.27 17.66
N THR A 20 -18.89 -3.02 18.10
CA THR A 20 -18.43 -1.87 17.32
C THR A 20 -16.89 -1.79 17.33
N TYR A 21 -16.22 -2.18 18.42
CA TYR A 21 -14.76 -2.09 18.56
C TYR A 21 -13.98 -3.31 17.99
N THR A 22 -14.59 -4.49 17.88
CA THR A 22 -13.95 -5.64 17.21
C THR A 22 -14.22 -5.70 15.72
N LYS A 23 -15.25 -5.00 15.22
CA LYS A 23 -15.62 -4.98 13.80
C LYS A 23 -15.17 -3.70 13.08
N SER A 24 -14.90 -2.60 13.80
CA SER A 24 -14.26 -1.37 13.29
C SER A 24 -13.14 -0.80 14.17
N GLY A 25 -12.82 -1.37 15.34
CA GLY A 25 -11.83 -0.77 16.25
C GLY A 25 -10.37 -1.05 15.90
N MET A 26 -9.47 -0.47 16.72
CA MET A 26 -8.05 -0.26 16.38
C MET A 26 -7.27 -1.49 15.93
N LEU A 27 -7.61 -2.71 16.39
CA LEU A 27 -6.95 -3.92 15.92
C LEU A 27 -7.30 -4.17 14.43
N PHE A 28 -8.59 -4.12 14.11
CA PHE A 28 -9.07 -4.21 12.73
C PHE A 28 -8.49 -3.08 11.87
N GLY A 29 -8.48 -1.85 12.40
CA GLY A 29 -7.90 -0.72 11.67
C GLY A 29 -6.40 -0.85 11.44
N SER A 30 -5.64 -1.35 12.43
CA SER A 30 -4.20 -1.62 12.28
C SER A 30 -3.93 -2.72 11.25
N GLN A 31 -4.80 -3.74 11.18
CA GLN A 31 -4.71 -4.79 10.19
C GLN A 31 -5.05 -4.27 8.79
N VAL A 32 -6.07 -3.43 8.65
CA VAL A 32 -6.41 -2.76 7.39
C VAL A 32 -5.25 -1.89 6.91
N VAL A 33 -4.67 -1.07 7.79
CA VAL A 33 -3.47 -0.26 7.50
C VAL A 33 -2.30 -1.15 7.08
N ALA A 34 -1.96 -2.18 7.86
CA ALA A 34 -0.86 -3.07 7.54
C ALA A 34 -1.05 -3.79 6.19
N GLN A 35 -2.24 -4.33 5.93
CA GLN A 35 -2.55 -5.02 4.67
C GLN A 35 -2.59 -4.08 3.47
N THR A 36 -3.04 -2.84 3.66
CA THR A 36 -3.10 -1.83 2.58
C THR A 36 -1.72 -1.26 2.24
N THR A 37 -0.80 -1.15 3.21
CA THR A 37 0.56 -0.61 2.99
C THR A 37 1.47 -1.50 2.13
N ASP A 38 1.25 -2.82 2.13
CA ASP A 38 2.00 -3.77 1.29
C ASP A 38 1.24 -4.18 0.02
N PHE A 39 0.12 -3.50 -0.26
CA PHE A 39 -0.76 -3.93 -1.31
C PHE A 39 -0.23 -3.59 -2.70
N ARG A 40 -0.34 -4.55 -3.62
CA ARG A 40 0.07 -4.44 -5.02
C ARG A 40 -1.14 -4.49 -5.93
N SER A 41 -1.06 -3.77 -7.06
CA SER A 41 -2.06 -3.88 -8.12
C SER A 41 -2.18 -5.33 -8.60
N GLN A 42 -3.41 -5.77 -8.86
CA GLN A 42 -3.72 -7.09 -9.40
C GLN A 42 -3.67 -7.11 -10.93
N ASN A 43 -3.56 -5.94 -11.56
CA ASN A 43 -3.43 -5.81 -12.99
C ASN A 43 -1.96 -6.08 -13.39
N PRO A 44 -1.67 -7.18 -14.12
CA PRO A 44 -0.31 -7.56 -14.45
C PRO A 44 0.38 -6.50 -15.32
N GLN A 45 -0.36 -5.86 -16.22
CA GLN A 45 0.16 -4.79 -17.07
C GLN A 45 0.59 -3.59 -16.23
N LEU A 46 -0.25 -3.17 -15.27
CA LEU A 46 0.09 -2.05 -14.38
C LEU A 46 1.28 -2.40 -13.47
N SER A 47 1.28 -3.59 -12.84
CA SER A 47 2.36 -3.98 -11.94
C SER A 47 3.72 -4.06 -12.65
N GLN A 48 3.75 -4.56 -13.88
CA GLN A 48 4.97 -4.64 -14.67
C GLN A 48 5.40 -3.24 -15.14
N MET A 49 4.51 -2.50 -15.81
CA MET A 49 4.84 -1.16 -16.30
C MET A 49 5.29 -0.21 -15.19
N LEU A 50 4.67 -0.28 -14.02
CA LEU A 50 5.02 0.56 -12.88
C LEU A 50 6.40 0.21 -12.31
N THR A 51 6.75 -1.08 -12.25
CA THR A 51 8.08 -1.53 -11.81
C THR A 51 9.15 -1.11 -12.82
N ASP A 52 8.91 -1.34 -14.11
CA ASP A 52 9.81 -0.95 -15.20
C ASP A 52 9.98 0.58 -15.26
N TYR A 53 8.92 1.33 -14.95
CA TYR A 53 8.94 2.79 -14.87
C TYR A 53 9.77 3.28 -13.69
N VAL A 54 9.60 2.68 -12.51
CA VAL A 54 10.41 3.03 -11.33
C VAL A 54 11.88 2.76 -11.63
N GLU A 55 12.19 1.60 -12.17
CA GLU A 55 13.54 1.17 -12.46
C GLU A 55 14.24 2.06 -13.50
N ASN A 56 13.61 2.27 -14.65
CA ASN A 56 14.27 2.94 -15.78
C ASN A 56 14.13 4.46 -15.70
N CYS A 57 13.00 4.98 -15.19
CA CYS A 57 12.70 6.40 -15.16
C CYS A 57 13.00 7.01 -13.78
N VAL A 58 12.42 6.45 -12.71
CA VAL A 58 12.46 7.07 -11.37
C VAL A 58 13.85 6.97 -10.74
N VAL A 59 14.47 5.78 -10.74
CA VAL A 59 15.83 5.62 -10.22
C VAL A 59 16.83 6.44 -11.03
N GLY A 60 16.66 6.46 -12.36
CA GLY A 60 17.47 7.30 -13.24
C GLY A 60 17.35 8.79 -12.90
N ASP A 61 16.17 9.28 -12.55
CA ASP A 61 15.97 10.68 -12.18
C ASP A 61 16.47 11.01 -10.76
N ILE A 62 16.45 10.04 -9.85
CA ILE A 62 17.07 10.16 -8.53
C ILE A 62 18.60 10.26 -8.67
N LEU A 63 19.22 9.32 -9.39
CA LEU A 63 20.68 9.19 -9.42
C LEU A 63 21.38 10.22 -10.33
N LEU A 64 20.77 10.58 -11.45
CA LEU A 64 21.42 11.45 -12.45
C LEU A 64 20.94 12.89 -12.41
N ASN A 65 19.68 13.12 -12.01
CA ASN A 65 19.11 14.46 -11.97
C ASN A 65 18.92 14.98 -10.54
N ASN A 66 19.11 14.17 -9.49
CA ASN A 66 18.89 14.51 -8.08
C ASN A 66 17.57 15.25 -7.81
N LYS A 67 16.52 14.96 -8.59
CA LYS A 67 15.24 15.69 -8.51
C LYS A 67 14.51 15.43 -7.19
N TYR A 68 14.64 14.24 -6.65
CA TYR A 68 13.99 13.80 -5.42
C TYR A 68 14.72 12.60 -4.83
N THR A 69 14.49 12.29 -3.54
CA THR A 69 15.03 11.11 -2.88
C THR A 69 13.94 10.06 -2.59
N VAL A 70 14.34 8.81 -2.35
CA VAL A 70 13.41 7.74 -1.95
C VAL A 70 12.67 8.12 -0.66
N SER A 71 13.35 8.77 0.28
CA SER A 71 12.72 9.24 1.53
C SER A 71 11.65 10.30 1.28
N GLN A 72 11.90 11.26 0.38
CA GLN A 72 10.90 12.27 0.00
C GLN A 72 9.69 11.66 -0.69
N LEU A 73 9.90 10.64 -1.53
CA LEU A 73 8.81 9.90 -2.16
C LEU A 73 7.94 9.16 -1.13
N LEU A 74 8.57 8.45 -0.20
CA LEU A 74 7.86 7.65 0.80
C LEU A 74 7.13 8.49 1.85
N ASN A 75 7.60 9.72 2.10
CA ASN A 75 6.96 10.66 3.03
C ASN A 75 5.98 11.63 2.32
N SER A 76 5.86 11.55 0.99
CA SER A 76 4.95 12.41 0.24
C SER A 76 3.50 11.95 0.36
N THR A 77 2.58 12.92 0.37
CA THR A 77 1.13 12.68 0.33
C THR A 77 0.61 12.30 -1.06
N ASP A 78 1.41 12.46 -2.12
CA ASP A 78 1.06 12.01 -3.46
C ASP A 78 2.34 11.64 -4.27
N PRO A 79 2.95 10.48 -3.97
CA PRO A 79 4.18 10.03 -4.64
C PRO A 79 3.96 9.80 -6.14
N LEU A 80 2.74 9.45 -6.56
CA LEU A 80 2.45 9.19 -7.96
C LEU A 80 2.60 10.47 -8.79
N THR A 81 2.03 11.57 -8.31
CA THR A 81 2.11 12.87 -8.98
C THR A 81 3.57 13.35 -9.05
N LEU A 82 4.33 13.21 -7.96
CA LEU A 82 5.77 13.56 -7.95
C LEU A 82 6.61 12.85 -9.02
N ILE A 83 6.45 11.52 -9.18
CA ILE A 83 7.24 10.78 -10.17
C ILE A 83 6.79 11.06 -11.61
N THR A 84 5.55 11.53 -11.80
CA THR A 84 4.94 11.68 -13.12
C THR A 84 4.81 13.12 -13.61
N ASP A 85 5.14 14.11 -12.78
CA ASP A 85 5.01 15.54 -13.14
C ASP A 85 6.11 16.02 -14.08
N ASN A 86 7.35 15.54 -13.90
CA ASN A 86 8.49 15.92 -14.75
C ASN A 86 9.31 14.70 -15.23
N PRO A 87 8.70 13.74 -15.95
CA PRO A 87 9.40 12.57 -16.45
C PRO A 87 10.40 12.96 -17.56
N SER A 88 11.58 12.34 -17.55
CA SER A 88 12.57 12.55 -18.60
C SER A 88 12.05 12.08 -19.98
N PRO A 89 12.09 12.92 -21.03
CA PRO A 89 11.59 12.56 -22.36
C PRO A 89 12.54 11.62 -23.13
N LEU A 90 13.80 11.53 -22.70
CA LEU A 90 14.83 10.71 -23.34
C LEU A 90 14.86 9.26 -22.84
N ARG A 91 14.28 9.01 -21.67
CA ARG A 91 14.18 7.68 -21.10
C ARG A 91 12.87 7.03 -21.49
N GLY A 92 12.88 5.71 -21.59
CA GLY A 92 11.72 4.94 -21.92
C GLY A 92 11.81 3.53 -21.38
N LEU A 93 10.72 2.80 -21.57
CA LEU A 93 10.57 1.42 -21.15
C LEU A 93 9.86 0.66 -22.26
N TYR A 94 9.98 -0.66 -22.22
CA TYR A 94 9.32 -1.52 -23.20
C TYR A 94 8.00 -1.98 -22.64
N GLN A 95 6.91 -1.56 -23.27
CA GLN A 95 5.58 -2.06 -22.99
C GLN A 95 5.29 -3.26 -23.89
N ASP A 96 4.77 -4.33 -23.31
CA ASP A 96 4.26 -5.47 -24.08
C ASP A 96 2.83 -5.16 -24.53
N SER A 97 2.63 -4.94 -25.84
CA SER A 97 1.33 -4.57 -26.40
C SER A 97 0.82 -5.68 -27.32
N GLY A 98 0.65 -6.89 -26.80
CA GLY A 98 -0.09 -8.02 -27.44
C GLY A 98 0.45 -8.54 -28.79
N GLY A 99 1.35 -7.82 -29.43
CA GLY A 99 1.98 -8.10 -30.72
C GLY A 99 3.46 -7.72 -30.75
N GLY A 100 4.07 -7.46 -29.59
CA GLY A 100 5.49 -7.16 -29.44
C GLY A 100 5.81 -6.15 -28.33
N ARG A 101 7.10 -6.05 -28.02
CA ARG A 101 7.65 -5.03 -27.11
C ARG A 101 7.78 -3.69 -27.85
N GLN A 102 6.89 -2.75 -27.54
CA GLN A 102 6.96 -1.40 -28.05
C GLN A 102 7.75 -0.51 -27.06
N PHE A 103 8.71 0.25 -27.58
CA PHE A 103 9.38 1.29 -26.79
C PHE A 103 8.42 2.46 -26.58
N ILE A 104 8.18 2.82 -25.33
CA ILE A 104 7.41 4.01 -24.95
C ILE A 104 8.28 4.92 -24.09
N THR A 105 8.12 6.23 -24.23
CA THR A 105 8.86 7.19 -23.40
C THR A 105 8.29 7.23 -21.98
N CYS A 106 9.09 7.63 -20.99
CA CYS A 106 8.63 7.79 -19.61
C CYS A 106 7.46 8.80 -19.52
N GLN A 107 7.40 9.80 -20.40
CA GLN A 107 6.29 10.75 -20.45
C GLN A 107 4.98 10.08 -20.88
N GLN A 108 5.03 9.22 -21.91
CA GLN A 108 3.87 8.46 -22.37
C GLN A 108 3.46 7.41 -21.33
N ALA A 109 4.44 6.69 -20.76
CA ALA A 109 4.22 5.71 -19.71
C ALA A 109 3.53 6.33 -18.47
N ALA A 110 3.94 7.53 -18.06
CA ALA A 110 3.35 8.24 -16.93
C ALA A 110 1.83 8.48 -17.11
N ALA A 111 1.41 8.89 -18.31
CA ALA A 111 -0.01 9.10 -18.62
C ALA A 111 -0.80 7.79 -18.58
N VAL A 112 -0.26 6.72 -19.16
CA VAL A 112 -0.88 5.39 -19.13
C VAL A 112 -1.00 4.86 -17.70
N ILE A 113 0.07 4.98 -16.90
CA ILE A 113 0.10 4.57 -15.50
C ILE A 113 -0.94 5.33 -14.68
N LYS A 114 -1.06 6.66 -14.85
CA LYS A 114 -2.09 7.46 -14.17
C LYS A 114 -3.50 6.94 -14.45
N ASN A 115 -3.80 6.63 -15.72
CA ASN A 115 -5.10 6.10 -16.13
C ASN A 115 -5.36 4.70 -15.56
N LEU A 116 -4.38 3.79 -15.65
CA LEU A 116 -4.50 2.43 -15.14
C LEU A 116 -4.66 2.40 -13.61
N ILE A 117 -3.86 3.18 -12.88
CA ILE A 117 -3.99 3.30 -11.42
C ILE A 117 -5.35 3.90 -11.05
N GLY A 118 -5.80 4.93 -11.78
CA GLY A 118 -7.12 5.52 -11.57
C GLY A 118 -8.26 4.51 -11.71
N ALA A 119 -8.16 3.59 -12.68
CA ALA A 119 -9.13 2.52 -12.87
C ALA A 119 -9.06 1.43 -11.78
N ASP A 120 -7.85 1.04 -11.38
CA ASP A 120 -7.60 -0.02 -10.39
C ASP A 120 -8.02 0.37 -8.96
N VAL A 121 -7.85 1.64 -8.63
CA VAL A 121 -8.06 2.22 -7.29
C VAL A 121 -9.51 2.66 -7.08
N ARG A 122 -10.33 2.66 -8.13
CA ARG A 122 -11.77 2.94 -8.01
C ARG A 122 -12.46 1.84 -7.20
N ILE A 123 -13.40 2.23 -6.34
CA ILE A 123 -14.24 1.29 -5.57
C ILE A 123 -14.95 0.35 -6.57
N GLY A 124 -14.79 -0.96 -6.38
CA GLY A 124 -15.30 -1.99 -7.30
C GLY A 124 -14.37 -2.35 -8.47
N GLY A 125 -13.16 -1.79 -8.54
CA GLY A 125 -12.10 -2.29 -9.42
C GLY A 125 -11.69 -3.72 -9.04
N THR A 126 -11.12 -4.49 -9.96
CA THR A 126 -10.69 -5.88 -9.70
C THR A 126 -9.66 -5.97 -8.57
N THR A 127 -8.75 -5.00 -8.54
CA THR A 127 -7.74 -4.81 -7.49
C THR A 127 -8.39 -4.49 -6.14
N TRP A 128 -9.31 -3.52 -6.10
CA TRP A 128 -10.10 -3.18 -4.91
C TRP A 128 -10.89 -4.38 -4.38
N HIS A 129 -11.59 -5.08 -5.27
CA HIS A 129 -12.47 -6.20 -4.92
C HIS A 129 -11.75 -7.39 -4.32
N LYS A 130 -10.56 -7.71 -4.84
CA LYS A 130 -9.74 -8.77 -4.24
C LYS A 130 -9.22 -8.39 -2.85
N LEU A 131 -8.88 -7.13 -2.62
CA LEU A 131 -8.47 -6.67 -1.29
C LEU A 131 -9.65 -6.74 -0.32
N ALA A 132 -10.81 -6.23 -0.73
CA ALA A 132 -12.02 -6.26 0.04
C ALA A 132 -12.43 -7.69 0.42
N THR A 133 -12.35 -8.62 -0.52
CA THR A 133 -12.63 -10.04 -0.29
C THR A 133 -11.61 -10.70 0.64
N ARG A 134 -10.34 -10.27 0.59
CA ARG A 134 -9.29 -10.76 1.51
C ARG A 134 -9.51 -10.28 2.95
N VAL A 135 -9.96 -9.03 3.12
CA VAL A 135 -10.17 -8.42 4.44
C VAL A 135 -11.50 -8.88 5.06
N PHE A 136 -12.58 -8.92 4.28
CA PHE A 136 -13.94 -9.15 4.79
C PHE A 136 -14.59 -10.48 4.36
N GLY A 137 -13.93 -11.26 3.50
CA GLY A 137 -14.51 -12.45 2.88
C GLY A 137 -15.47 -12.12 1.72
N SER A 138 -16.23 -13.11 1.26
CA SER A 138 -17.18 -13.03 0.13
C SER A 138 -18.50 -12.28 0.45
N ARG A 139 -18.43 -11.20 1.23
CA ARG A 139 -19.62 -10.40 1.57
C ARG A 139 -20.04 -9.53 0.39
N VAL A 140 -21.36 -9.41 0.19
CA VAL A 140 -22.01 -8.70 -0.93
C VAL A 140 -21.76 -7.18 -0.96
N SER A 141 -21.00 -6.63 0.00
CA SER A 141 -20.64 -5.20 0.07
C SER A 141 -19.24 -4.99 0.63
N ALA A 142 -18.33 -5.94 0.39
CA ALA A 142 -16.95 -5.84 0.90
C ALA A 142 -16.24 -4.58 0.36
N ASP A 143 -16.58 -4.14 -0.85
CA ASP A 143 -15.91 -3.01 -1.52
C ASP A 143 -16.16 -1.68 -0.83
N SER A 144 -17.42 -1.33 -0.58
CA SER A 144 -17.76 -0.10 0.14
C SER A 144 -17.36 -0.16 1.61
N LEU A 145 -17.46 -1.35 2.23
CA LEU A 145 -17.05 -1.57 3.61
C LEU A 145 -15.54 -1.36 3.78
N LEU A 146 -14.73 -1.80 2.82
CA LEU A 146 -13.29 -1.53 2.81
C LEU A 146 -13.00 -0.03 2.69
N GLY A 147 -13.77 0.70 1.90
CA GLY A 147 -13.56 2.15 1.72
C GLY A 147 -13.76 2.87 3.05
N ASN A 148 -14.90 2.64 3.68
CA ASN A 148 -15.22 3.23 4.98
C ASN A 148 -14.21 2.80 6.06
N ALA A 149 -13.83 1.52 6.09
CA ALA A 149 -12.85 1.02 7.04
C ALA A 149 -11.47 1.65 6.86
N MET A 150 -11.02 1.83 5.61
CA MET A 150 -9.77 2.48 5.31
C MET A 150 -9.81 3.96 5.71
N ASP A 151 -10.88 4.67 5.38
CA ASP A 151 -11.06 6.08 5.76
C ASP A 151 -11.02 6.25 7.29
N GLU A 152 -11.78 5.44 8.04
CA GLU A 152 -11.80 5.50 9.50
C GLU A 152 -10.43 5.15 10.11
N SER A 153 -9.78 4.10 9.60
CA SER A 153 -8.48 3.64 10.11
C SER A 153 -7.36 4.62 9.83
N TYR A 154 -7.27 5.16 8.62
CA TYR A 154 -6.22 6.13 8.26
C TYR A 154 -6.45 7.49 8.92
N ASN A 155 -7.70 7.92 9.09
CA ASN A 155 -7.98 9.10 9.91
C ASN A 155 -7.52 8.91 11.36
N PHE A 156 -7.73 7.72 11.92
CA PHE A 156 -7.31 7.41 13.28
C PHE A 156 -5.77 7.33 13.45
N PHE A 157 -5.07 6.66 12.53
CA PHE A 157 -3.61 6.42 12.65
C PHE A 157 -2.72 7.50 12.01
N TYR A 158 -3.20 8.17 10.96
CA TYR A 158 -2.40 9.09 10.13
C TYR A 158 -2.96 10.52 10.06
N ALA A 159 -4.05 10.85 10.75
CA ALA A 159 -4.59 12.21 10.92
C ALA A 159 -4.60 13.07 9.64
N GLY A 160 -4.85 12.45 8.49
CA GLY A 160 -4.85 13.09 7.18
C GLY A 160 -6.05 12.58 6.42
N GLY A 161 -7.04 13.46 6.19
CA GLY A 161 -8.32 13.16 5.52
C GLY A 161 -8.20 12.81 4.05
N LEU A 162 -7.25 11.93 3.69
CA LEU A 162 -7.09 11.34 2.39
C LEU A 162 -8.20 10.31 2.17
N SER A 163 -8.76 10.27 0.98
CA SER A 163 -9.72 9.22 0.63
C SER A 163 -9.03 7.86 0.54
N ALA A 164 -9.77 6.78 0.80
CA ALA A 164 -9.26 5.41 0.67
C ALA A 164 -8.69 5.11 -0.72
N SER A 165 -9.24 5.75 -1.77
CA SER A 165 -8.68 5.72 -3.11
C SER A 165 -7.30 6.40 -3.18
N GLN A 166 -7.13 7.59 -2.62
CA GLN A 166 -5.83 8.26 -2.58
C GLN A 166 -4.80 7.47 -1.76
N ILE A 167 -5.22 6.92 -0.62
CA ILE A 167 -4.39 6.04 0.21
C ILE A 167 -3.94 4.81 -0.59
N MET A 168 -4.84 4.14 -1.30
CA MET A 168 -4.49 2.99 -2.13
C MET A 168 -3.56 3.34 -3.28
N ARG A 169 -3.78 4.48 -3.95
CA ARG A 169 -2.86 5.00 -4.97
C ARG A 169 -1.45 5.19 -4.38
N ASN A 170 -1.34 5.81 -3.22
CA ASN A 170 -0.08 6.07 -2.55
C ASN A 170 0.62 4.77 -2.14
N ASN A 171 -0.12 3.83 -1.57
CA ASN A 171 0.42 2.53 -1.16
C ASN A 171 0.90 1.70 -2.35
N ILE A 172 0.12 1.60 -3.42
CA ILE A 172 0.52 0.87 -4.64
C ILE A 172 1.78 1.51 -5.24
N THR A 173 1.85 2.84 -5.26
CA THR A 173 3.02 3.57 -5.78
C THR A 173 4.24 3.34 -4.88
N ASN A 174 4.09 3.43 -3.56
CA ASN A 174 5.17 3.20 -2.60
C ASN A 174 5.66 1.74 -2.64
N ALA A 175 4.76 0.77 -2.79
CA ALA A 175 5.11 -0.62 -2.97
C ALA A 175 5.95 -0.82 -4.25
N ALA A 176 5.52 -0.21 -5.36
CA ALA A 176 6.26 -0.28 -6.61
C ALA A 176 7.61 0.45 -6.56
N ILE A 177 7.72 1.57 -5.85
CA ILE A 177 9.00 2.26 -5.64
C ILE A 177 9.96 1.35 -4.86
N ARG A 178 9.48 0.71 -3.79
CA ARG A 178 10.29 -0.24 -3.02
C ARG A 178 10.72 -1.44 -3.86
N ASP A 179 9.82 -1.97 -4.69
CA ASP A 179 10.11 -3.13 -5.54
C ASP A 179 11.06 -2.78 -6.70
N GLY A 180 10.87 -1.63 -7.35
CA GLY A 180 11.78 -1.14 -8.39
C GLY A 180 13.15 -0.77 -7.84
N TRP A 181 13.21 -0.18 -6.63
CA TRP A 181 14.48 0.07 -5.94
C TRP A 181 15.20 -1.23 -5.55
N LYS A 182 14.46 -2.25 -5.10
CA LYS A 182 14.99 -3.62 -4.88
C LYS A 182 15.56 -4.21 -6.17
N GLY A 183 14.82 -4.12 -7.28
CA GLY A 183 15.29 -4.58 -8.59
C GLY A 183 16.57 -3.88 -9.03
N PHE A 184 16.63 -2.56 -8.84
CA PHE A 184 17.81 -1.76 -9.14
C PHE A 184 19.01 -2.12 -8.27
N ALA A 185 18.86 -2.09 -6.94
CA ALA A 185 19.96 -2.38 -6.03
C ALA A 185 20.42 -3.84 -6.09
N ALA A 186 19.56 -4.79 -6.48
CA ALA A 186 19.98 -6.16 -6.80
C ALA A 186 20.92 -6.22 -8.03
N ARG A 187 20.77 -5.31 -9.00
CA ARG A 187 21.66 -5.21 -10.17
C ARG A 187 22.86 -4.30 -9.96
N SER A 188 22.74 -3.31 -9.07
CA SER A 188 23.75 -2.25 -8.86
C SER A 188 24.60 -2.43 -7.60
N SER A 189 24.48 -3.56 -6.90
CA SER A 189 25.24 -3.88 -5.66
C SER A 189 25.05 -2.88 -4.51
N ASP A 190 24.03 -2.02 -4.55
CA ASP A 190 23.71 -1.04 -3.50
C ASP A 190 22.77 -1.63 -2.44
N THR A 191 23.15 -2.80 -1.91
CA THR A 191 22.34 -3.59 -0.96
C THR A 191 22.25 -2.96 0.44
N ALA A 192 23.18 -2.07 0.81
CA ALA A 192 23.15 -1.38 2.10
C ALA A 192 21.92 -0.46 2.25
N ASN A 193 21.60 0.30 1.19
CA ASN A 193 20.42 1.15 1.16
C ASN A 193 19.12 0.35 1.20
N LEU A 194 19.10 -0.85 0.61
CA LEU A 194 17.96 -1.76 0.70
C LEU A 194 17.71 -2.28 2.11
N VAL A 195 18.77 -2.66 2.82
CA VAL A 195 18.67 -3.18 4.19
C VAL A 195 18.12 -2.10 5.12
N ASN A 196 18.59 -0.86 4.98
CA ASN A 196 18.08 0.27 5.76
C ASN A 196 16.58 0.53 5.50
N LEU A 197 16.18 0.56 4.22
CA LEU A 197 14.77 0.76 3.85
C LEU A 197 13.85 -0.38 4.33
N ALA A 198 14.30 -1.63 4.20
CA ALA A 198 13.56 -2.79 4.70
C ALA A 198 13.43 -2.77 6.23
N THR A 199 14.49 -2.33 6.92
CA THR A 199 14.52 -2.20 8.39
C THR A 199 13.54 -1.14 8.85
N GLU A 200 13.52 0.03 8.21
CA GLU A 200 12.59 1.12 8.53
C GLU A 200 11.12 0.69 8.36
N SER A 201 10.81 -0.02 7.27
CA SER A 201 9.46 -0.58 7.06
C SER A 201 9.10 -1.61 8.13
N SER A 202 10.05 -2.46 8.53
CA SER A 202 9.83 -3.47 9.58
C SER A 202 9.57 -2.83 10.94
N LEU A 203 10.38 -1.84 11.33
CA LEU A 203 10.22 -1.09 12.58
C LEU A 203 8.87 -0.38 12.65
N THR A 204 8.39 0.17 11.52
CA THR A 204 7.07 0.81 11.45
C THR A 204 5.95 -0.19 11.71
N LYS A 205 6.00 -1.38 11.08
CA LYS A 205 5.04 -2.46 11.33
C LYS A 205 5.10 -2.95 12.78
N GLN A 206 6.31 -3.04 13.32
CA GLN A 206 6.51 -3.41 14.72
C GLN A 206 5.83 -2.39 15.64
N ARG A 207 6.05 -1.07 15.44
CA ARG A 207 5.40 0.00 16.21
C ARG A 207 3.88 -0.08 16.13
N LEU A 208 3.32 -0.32 14.95
CA LEU A 208 1.88 -0.53 14.78
C LEU A 208 1.37 -1.74 15.60
N SER A 209 2.13 -2.83 15.62
CA SER A 209 1.80 -4.02 16.44
C SER A 209 1.90 -3.78 17.95
N TRP A 210 2.88 -2.98 18.40
CA TRP A 210 2.98 -2.58 19.81
C TRP A 210 1.84 -1.64 20.22
N ALA A 211 1.46 -0.70 19.35
CA ALA A 211 0.34 0.21 19.57
C ALA A 211 -0.98 -0.55 19.69
N SER A 212 -1.24 -1.51 18.79
CA SER A 212 -2.43 -2.36 18.90
C SER A 212 -2.38 -3.21 20.17
N PHE A 213 -1.24 -3.82 20.51
CA PHE A 213 -1.10 -4.61 21.74
C PHE A 213 -1.32 -3.82 23.03
N GLY A 214 -0.73 -2.63 23.15
CA GLY A 214 -0.87 -1.78 24.35
C GLY A 214 -2.33 -1.38 24.61
N THR A 215 -3.10 -1.19 23.55
CA THR A 215 -4.52 -0.84 23.67
C THR A 215 -5.43 -2.01 24.03
N ILE A 216 -5.06 -3.23 23.62
CA ILE A 216 -5.71 -4.48 24.05
C ILE A 216 -5.44 -4.69 25.55
N MET A 217 -4.18 -4.59 25.97
CA MET A 217 -3.78 -4.73 27.38
C MET A 217 -4.42 -3.67 28.28
N GLY A 218 -4.42 -2.41 27.86
CA GLY A 218 -5.05 -1.31 28.61
C GLY A 218 -6.53 -1.52 28.92
N ARG A 219 -7.22 -2.35 28.15
CA ARG A 219 -8.65 -2.66 28.32
C ARG A 219 -8.93 -4.06 28.88
N MET A 220 -7.92 -4.94 28.93
CA MET A 220 -7.98 -6.19 29.71
C MET A 220 -7.66 -5.98 31.19
N LEU A 221 -7.00 -4.87 31.57
CA LEU A 221 -6.77 -4.48 32.97
C LEU A 221 -8.04 -4.53 33.86
N PRO A 222 -9.21 -4.00 33.44
CA PRO A 222 -10.44 -4.09 34.24
C PRO A 222 -11.10 -5.48 34.27
N MET A 223 -10.54 -6.50 33.61
CA MET A 223 -11.01 -7.90 33.71
C MET A 223 -10.19 -8.75 34.70
N PHE A 224 -9.10 -8.20 35.24
CA PHE A 224 -8.27 -8.83 36.27
C PHE A 224 -8.42 -8.16 37.66
N GLN A 225 -9.44 -7.31 37.83
CA GLN A 225 -9.92 -6.84 39.14
C GLN A 225 -11.19 -7.58 39.54
#